data_AF-A0A6B9ZQR4-F1
#
_entry.id   AF-A0A6B9ZQR4-F1
#
_cell.length_a   1.000
_cell.length_b   1.000
_cell.length_c   1.000
_cell.angle_alpha   90.00
_cell.angle_beta   90.00
_cell.angle_gamma   90.00
#
_symmetry.space_group_name_H-M   'P 1'
#
loop_
_entity.id
_entity.type
_entity.pdbx_description
1 polymer ?
#
loop_
_entity_poly.entity_id
_entity_poly.type
_entity_poly.pdbx_seq_one_letter_code
_entity_poly.pdbx_strand_id
1 'polypeptide(L)'
;MSNRIQCFPSLFNEHSKILILGTMPGVESLDAKTYYANESNHFWDFMYRILQPDYPAYQPFDFDTPREERYQFLLSHGVALWDIIKDCVREGSNDSKIADPTFNDITGFLEGKAIKAVLCNGEKPLIYLRRIGQLQHIRIPVVKMNSTSSLNPNNTFIALEEWQHQVTRCLNL
;
A
#
# COMPACT_ATOMS: atom_id res chain seq x y z
N MET A 1 -7.50 28.88 -3.88
CA MET A 1 -6.91 27.83 -4.75
C MET A 1 -7.21 26.50 -4.09
N SER A 2 -7.86 25.57 -4.78
CA SER A 2 -8.15 24.25 -4.24
C SER A 2 -6.83 23.48 -4.08
N ASN A 3 -6.48 23.09 -2.85
CA ASN A 3 -5.28 22.29 -2.55
C ASN A 3 -5.50 20.85 -3.03
N ARG A 4 -5.38 20.64 -4.34
CA ARG A 4 -5.41 19.31 -4.96
C ARG A 4 -4.06 18.66 -4.75
N ILE A 5 -4.08 17.47 -4.16
CA ILE A 5 -2.91 16.63 -3.89
C ILE A 5 -2.88 15.47 -4.88
N GLN A 6 -1.68 14.99 -5.19
CA GLN A 6 -1.44 13.93 -6.17
C GLN A 6 -0.71 12.75 -5.52
N CYS A 7 -1.02 11.53 -5.92
CA CYS A 7 -0.32 10.33 -5.47
C CYS A 7 1.08 10.24 -6.08
N PHE A 8 1.90 9.32 -5.59
CA PHE A 8 3.19 9.02 -6.20
C PHE A 8 3.04 8.12 -7.44
N PRO A 9 4.06 8.07 -8.31
CA PRO A 9 4.18 6.99 -9.30
C PRO A 9 4.18 5.62 -8.62
N SER A 10 3.69 4.59 -9.30
CA SER A 10 3.76 3.22 -8.79
C SER A 10 5.21 2.80 -8.55
N LEU A 11 5.46 2.21 -7.38
CA LEU A 11 6.70 1.52 -7.09
C LEU A 11 6.58 0.11 -7.64
N PHE A 12 7.24 -0.18 -8.75
CA PHE A 12 7.11 -1.46 -9.45
C PHE A 12 8.38 -1.81 -10.23
N ASN A 13 8.64 -3.11 -10.39
CA ASN A 13 9.57 -3.67 -11.37
C ASN A 13 9.02 -4.98 -11.93
N GLU A 14 9.63 -5.53 -12.99
CA GLU A 14 9.17 -6.76 -13.67
C GLU A 14 9.16 -8.01 -12.77
N HIS A 15 9.85 -7.96 -11.62
CA HIS A 15 9.88 -9.06 -10.65
C HIS A 15 8.73 -9.00 -9.64
N SER A 16 8.01 -7.88 -9.56
CA SER A 16 6.90 -7.69 -8.64
C SER A 16 5.79 -8.73 -8.86
N LYS A 17 5.38 -9.39 -7.78
CA LYS A 17 4.36 -10.45 -7.73
C LYS A 17 3.12 -10.03 -6.96
N ILE A 18 3.21 -9.06 -6.07
CA ILE A 18 2.05 -8.49 -5.38
C ILE A 18 2.02 -6.98 -5.58
N LEU A 19 0.82 -6.43 -5.74
CA LEU A 19 0.58 -4.99 -5.68
C LEU A 19 -0.15 -4.67 -4.38
N ILE A 20 0.48 -3.91 -3.49
CA ILE A 20 -0.20 -3.35 -2.32
C ILE A 20 -0.81 -2.01 -2.73
N LEU A 21 -2.12 -1.88 -2.57
CA LEU A 21 -2.89 -0.73 -3.03
C LEU A 21 -3.42 0.07 -1.84
N GLY A 22 -2.94 1.31 -1.68
CA GLY A 22 -3.44 2.28 -0.71
C GLY A 22 -4.59 3.14 -1.25
N THR A 23 -5.17 4.00 -0.39
CA THR A 23 -6.18 4.98 -0.82
C THR A 23 -5.53 6.20 -1.48
N MET A 24 -4.72 6.92 -0.70
CA MET A 24 -4.06 8.17 -1.06
C MET A 24 -2.96 8.44 -0.02
N PRO A 25 -1.74 8.88 -0.41
CA PRO A 25 -0.66 9.12 0.55
C PRO A 25 -1.07 10.14 1.62
N GLY A 26 -0.75 9.87 2.90
CA GLY A 26 -0.97 10.83 4.00
C GLY A 26 -0.13 12.09 3.88
N VAL A 27 -0.41 13.11 4.69
CA VAL A 27 0.35 14.38 4.73
C VAL A 27 1.84 14.12 4.92
N GLU A 28 2.21 13.31 5.91
CA GLU A 28 3.63 12.99 6.19
C GLU A 28 4.27 12.25 5.02
N SER A 29 3.51 11.40 4.33
CA SER A 29 3.98 10.70 3.13
C SER A 29 4.23 11.68 1.98
N LEU A 30 3.31 12.62 1.74
CA LEU A 30 3.42 13.64 0.71
C LEU A 30 4.62 14.57 0.95
N ASP A 31 4.78 15.04 2.19
CA ASP A 31 5.88 15.92 2.59
C ASP A 31 7.24 15.23 2.41
N ALA A 32 7.34 13.97 2.85
CA ALA A 32 8.55 13.15 2.72
C ALA A 32 8.73 12.53 1.33
N LYS A 33 7.77 12.71 0.40
CA LYS A 33 7.72 12.05 -0.92
C LYS A 33 8.01 10.53 -0.83
N THR A 34 7.42 9.90 0.18
CA THR A 34 7.68 8.51 0.54
C THR A 34 6.38 7.83 0.95
N TYR A 35 6.03 6.73 0.28
CA TYR A 35 4.96 5.82 0.71
C TYR A 35 5.04 5.48 2.21
N TYR A 36 3.91 5.63 2.91
CA TYR A 36 3.74 5.27 4.32
C TYR A 36 4.80 5.88 5.25
N ALA A 37 5.19 7.14 5.04
CA ALA A 37 6.24 7.81 5.83
C ALA A 37 5.84 8.16 7.27
N ASN A 38 4.55 8.10 7.63
CA ASN A 38 4.11 8.36 8.99
C ASN A 38 4.57 7.21 9.91
N GLU A 39 5.34 7.52 10.95
CA GLU A 39 5.90 6.54 11.91
C GLU A 39 4.83 5.73 12.66
N SER A 40 3.63 6.29 12.80
CA SER A 40 2.48 5.58 13.37
C SER A 40 1.85 4.59 12.37
N ASN A 41 2.30 4.54 11.11
CA ASN A 41 1.87 3.55 10.14
C ASN A 41 2.79 2.32 10.22
N HIS A 42 2.22 1.16 10.55
CA HIS A 42 2.94 -0.09 10.74
C HIS A 42 3.39 -0.75 9.44
N PHE A 43 3.16 -0.14 8.27
CA PHE A 43 3.46 -0.76 6.98
C PHE A 43 4.92 -1.23 6.86
N TRP A 44 5.88 -0.34 7.12
CA TRP A 44 7.30 -0.67 7.00
C TRP A 44 7.72 -1.74 8.01
N ASP A 45 7.30 -1.58 9.27
CA ASP A 45 7.56 -2.56 10.33
C ASP A 45 6.99 -3.95 9.97
N PHE A 46 5.78 -4.02 9.41
CA PHE A 46 5.19 -5.27 8.93
C PHE A 46 6.00 -5.89 7.80
N MET A 47 6.33 -5.11 6.77
CA MET A 47 7.06 -5.64 5.60
C MET A 47 8.44 -6.18 6.00
N TYR A 48 9.17 -5.48 6.85
CA TYR A 48 10.48 -5.97 7.32
C TYR A 48 10.35 -7.23 8.18
N ARG A 49 9.40 -7.28 9.13
CA ARG A 49 9.14 -8.50 9.92
C ARG A 49 8.75 -9.71 9.09
N ILE A 50 8.00 -9.50 8.01
CA ILE A 50 7.50 -10.60 7.17
C ILE A 50 8.57 -11.09 6.20
N LEU A 51 9.36 -10.17 5.62
CA LEU A 51 10.23 -10.46 4.49
C LEU A 51 11.70 -10.68 4.89
N GLN A 52 12.10 -10.25 6.09
CA GLN A 52 13.44 -10.45 6.63
C GLN A 52 13.39 -11.40 7.84
N PRO A 53 13.76 -12.69 7.70
CA PRO A 53 13.67 -13.69 8.76
C PRO A 53 14.39 -13.32 10.06
N ASP A 54 15.52 -12.60 9.96
CA ASP A 54 16.34 -12.20 11.10
C ASP A 54 16.00 -10.79 11.64
N TYR A 55 14.85 -10.22 11.25
CA TYR A 55 14.46 -8.89 11.70
C TYR A 55 14.19 -8.86 13.22
N PRO A 56 14.79 -7.93 14.00
CA PRO A 56 14.69 -7.96 15.45
C PRO A 56 13.25 -7.82 15.96
N ALA A 57 12.78 -8.79 16.75
CA ALA A 57 11.41 -8.83 17.24
C ALA A 57 11.02 -7.61 18.10
N TYR A 58 11.97 -6.99 18.80
CA TYR A 58 11.72 -5.93 19.78
C TYR A 58 12.10 -4.52 19.31
N GLN A 59 12.56 -4.37 18.06
CA GLN A 59 12.93 -3.07 17.52
C GLN A 59 11.87 -2.64 16.50
N PRO A 60 11.35 -1.39 16.59
CA PRO A 60 10.52 -0.83 15.54
C PRO A 60 11.36 -0.57 14.29
N PHE A 61 10.70 -0.43 13.15
CA PHE A 61 11.34 0.06 11.93
C PHE A 61 12.05 1.40 12.12
N ASP A 62 13.29 1.47 11.64
CA ASP A 62 14.10 2.67 11.65
C ASP A 62 13.67 3.63 10.52
N PHE A 63 12.94 4.68 10.89
CA PHE A 63 12.47 5.69 9.95
C PHE A 63 13.58 6.65 9.46
N ASP A 64 14.81 6.51 9.92
CA ASP A 64 15.98 7.15 9.29
C ASP A 64 16.51 6.35 8.08
N THR A 65 16.04 5.10 7.88
CA THR A 65 16.38 4.28 6.69
C THR A 65 16.04 5.06 5.41
N PRO A 66 16.98 5.27 4.46
CA PRO A 66 16.71 6.02 3.24
C PRO A 66 15.57 5.43 2.40
N ARG A 67 14.75 6.29 1.78
CA ARG A 67 13.60 5.88 0.96
C ARG A 67 13.99 4.85 -0.11
N GLU A 68 15.10 5.09 -0.78
CA GLU A 68 15.61 4.23 -1.85
C GLU A 68 15.89 2.81 -1.34
N GLU A 69 16.45 2.68 -0.13
CA GLU A 69 16.70 1.38 0.49
C GLU A 69 15.39 0.65 0.82
N ARG A 70 14.41 1.37 1.38
CA ARG A 70 13.08 0.81 1.65
C ARG A 70 12.40 0.30 0.39
N TYR A 71 12.53 1.06 -0.70
CA TYR A 71 11.91 0.74 -1.99
C TYR A 71 12.61 -0.44 -2.66
N GLN A 72 13.95 -0.47 -2.64
CA GLN A 72 14.71 -1.61 -3.13
C GLN A 72 14.41 -2.87 -2.33
N PHE A 73 14.26 -2.77 -1.01
CA PHE A 73 13.85 -3.90 -0.16
C PHE A 73 12.52 -4.50 -0.59
N LEU A 74 11.48 -3.69 -0.83
CA LEU A 74 10.20 -4.21 -1.31
C LEU A 74 10.31 -4.84 -2.70
N LEU A 75 10.99 -4.14 -3.62
CA LEU A 75 11.14 -4.59 -5.00
C LEU A 75 11.95 -5.88 -5.10
N SER A 76 12.98 -6.09 -4.27
CA SER A 76 13.76 -7.33 -4.23
C SER A 76 12.95 -8.52 -3.73
N HIS A 77 11.92 -8.26 -2.91
CA HIS A 77 10.97 -9.27 -2.43
C HIS A 77 9.71 -9.39 -3.30
N GLY A 78 9.66 -8.70 -4.45
CA GLY A 78 8.53 -8.78 -5.37
C GLY A 78 7.27 -8.04 -4.90
N VAL A 79 7.43 -7.02 -4.06
CA VAL A 79 6.32 -6.19 -3.56
C VAL A 79 6.31 -4.85 -4.30
N ALA A 80 5.20 -4.56 -4.98
CA ALA A 80 4.91 -3.26 -5.59
C ALA A 80 3.96 -2.44 -4.71
N LEU A 81 4.03 -1.11 -4.82
CA LEU A 81 3.13 -0.16 -4.15
C LEU A 81 2.45 0.77 -5.15
N TRP A 82 1.18 1.08 -4.89
CA TRP A 82 0.51 2.22 -5.51
C TRP A 82 -0.71 2.68 -4.69
N ASP A 83 -1.41 3.69 -5.18
CA ASP A 83 -2.68 4.16 -4.61
C ASP A 83 -3.80 4.12 -5.65
N ILE A 84 -5.03 3.90 -5.21
CA ILE A 84 -6.22 3.90 -6.07
C ILE A 84 -6.59 5.30 -6.57
N ILE A 85 -6.38 6.34 -5.75
CA ILE A 85 -6.65 7.73 -6.10
C ILE A 85 -5.40 8.31 -6.76
N LYS A 86 -5.58 8.88 -7.94
CA LYS A 86 -4.52 9.58 -8.67
C LYS A 86 -4.30 10.97 -8.10
N ASP A 87 -5.39 11.73 -7.96
CA ASP A 87 -5.39 13.05 -7.34
C ASP A 87 -6.77 13.37 -6.74
N CYS A 88 -6.78 14.21 -5.70
CA CYS A 88 -8.01 14.63 -5.03
C CYS A 88 -7.81 15.95 -4.27
N VAL A 89 -8.90 16.53 -3.78
CA VAL A 89 -8.84 17.57 -2.74
C VAL A 89 -9.02 16.89 -1.39
N ARG A 90 -8.08 17.09 -0.47
CA ARG A 90 -8.19 16.53 0.90
C ARG A 90 -7.52 17.46 1.90
N GLU A 91 -8.21 17.71 3.02
CA GLU A 91 -7.62 18.35 4.19
C GLU A 91 -7.09 17.27 5.16
N GLY A 92 -5.81 17.38 5.54
CA GLY A 92 -5.15 16.40 6.39
C GLY A 92 -4.99 15.02 5.74
N SER A 93 -4.80 13.99 6.57
CA SER A 93 -4.58 12.59 6.15
C SER A 93 -5.84 11.73 6.18
N ASN A 94 -7.00 12.28 6.57
CA ASN A 94 -8.21 11.50 6.80
C ASN A 94 -8.99 11.27 5.49
N ASP A 95 -9.16 10.01 5.11
CA ASP A 95 -9.87 9.62 3.89
C ASP A 95 -11.35 10.04 3.85
N SER A 96 -11.98 10.33 5.00
CA SER A 96 -13.34 10.90 5.05
C SER A 96 -13.44 12.32 4.48
N LYS A 97 -12.30 13.02 4.37
CA LYS A 97 -12.21 14.39 3.83
C LYS A 97 -11.85 14.43 2.35
N ILE A 98 -11.78 13.28 1.67
CA ILE A 98 -11.50 13.21 0.23
C ILE A 98 -12.69 13.76 -0.56
N ALA A 99 -12.41 14.76 -1.39
CA ALA A 99 -13.33 15.36 -2.35
C ALA A 99 -12.74 15.32 -3.77
N ASP A 100 -13.63 15.27 -4.77
CA ASP A 100 -13.32 15.26 -6.20
C ASP A 100 -12.15 14.33 -6.63
N PRO A 101 -12.17 13.03 -6.25
CA PRO A 101 -11.09 12.12 -6.58
C PRO A 101 -11.12 11.72 -8.06
N THR A 102 -9.94 11.72 -8.68
CA THR A 102 -9.65 11.00 -9.91
C THR A 102 -8.95 9.68 -9.56
N PHE A 103 -9.05 8.68 -10.42
CA PHE A 103 -8.56 7.33 -10.12
C PHE A 103 -7.44 6.91 -11.06
N ASN A 104 -6.50 6.14 -10.54
CA ASN A 104 -5.51 5.45 -11.34
C ASN A 104 -6.15 4.29 -12.13
N ASP A 105 -5.59 4.00 -13.30
CA ASP A 105 -5.98 2.83 -14.10
C ASP A 105 -5.24 1.59 -13.60
N ILE A 106 -5.81 0.92 -12.60
CA ILE A 106 -5.25 -0.29 -12.00
C ILE A 106 -5.37 -1.46 -12.96
N THR A 107 -6.49 -1.58 -13.69
CA THR A 107 -6.67 -2.65 -14.68
C THR A 107 -5.63 -2.57 -15.78
N GLY A 108 -5.46 -1.40 -16.42
CA GLY A 108 -4.44 -1.19 -17.44
C GLY A 108 -3.02 -1.32 -16.89
N PHE A 109 -2.80 -0.91 -15.63
CA PHE A 109 -1.51 -1.18 -14.97
C PHE A 109 -1.25 -2.68 -14.84
N LEU A 110 -2.22 -3.52 -14.47
CA LEU A 110 -1.98 -4.95 -14.28
C LEU A 110 -1.78 -5.73 -15.60
N GLU A 111 -2.21 -5.18 -16.73
CA GLU A 111 -2.11 -5.84 -18.03
C GLU A 111 -0.64 -6.20 -18.38
N GLY A 112 -0.42 -7.47 -18.73
CA GLY A 112 0.89 -8.00 -19.11
C GLY A 112 1.92 -8.15 -17.97
N LYS A 113 1.61 -7.71 -16.74
CA LYS A 113 2.54 -7.79 -15.60
C LYS A 113 2.44 -9.12 -14.87
N ALA A 114 3.55 -9.53 -14.25
CA ALA A 114 3.63 -10.77 -13.47
C ALA A 114 3.00 -10.71 -12.06
N ILE A 115 2.17 -9.69 -11.80
CA ILE A 115 1.44 -9.51 -10.54
C ILE A 115 0.39 -10.62 -10.41
N LYS A 116 0.41 -11.32 -9.28
CA LYS A 116 -0.45 -12.46 -8.96
C LYS A 116 -1.56 -12.11 -7.98
N ALA A 117 -1.46 -11.00 -7.25
CA ALA A 117 -2.49 -10.54 -6.33
C ALA A 117 -2.41 -9.02 -6.10
N VAL A 118 -3.56 -8.42 -5.81
CA VAL A 118 -3.68 -7.06 -5.29
C VAL A 118 -4.11 -7.13 -3.82
N LEU A 119 -3.32 -6.55 -2.93
CA LEU A 119 -3.62 -6.46 -1.50
C LEU A 119 -4.04 -5.02 -1.18
N CYS A 120 -5.32 -4.81 -0.93
CA CYS A 120 -5.89 -3.52 -0.58
C CYS A 120 -5.59 -3.20 0.89
N ASN A 121 -4.76 -2.19 1.15
CA ASN A 121 -4.41 -1.75 2.51
C ASN A 121 -5.60 -0.96 3.10
N GLY A 122 -6.51 -1.67 3.75
CA GLY A 122 -7.79 -1.15 4.22
C GLY A 122 -8.92 -1.31 3.19
N GLU A 123 -10.13 -0.90 3.60
CA GLU A 123 -11.35 -1.15 2.83
C GLU A 123 -11.53 -0.21 1.64
N LYS A 124 -11.10 1.06 1.79
CA LYS A 124 -11.29 2.13 0.81
C LYS A 124 -10.81 1.79 -0.61
N PRO A 125 -9.59 1.28 -0.84
CA PRO A 125 -9.15 0.95 -2.20
C PRO A 125 -10.02 -0.12 -2.87
N LEU A 126 -10.49 -1.11 -2.12
CA LEU A 126 -11.42 -2.10 -2.64
C LEU A 126 -12.79 -1.50 -2.99
N ILE A 127 -13.32 -0.62 -2.14
CA ILE A 127 -14.58 0.11 -2.41
C ILE A 127 -14.44 0.93 -3.69
N TYR A 128 -13.34 1.69 -3.85
CA TYR A 128 -13.14 2.52 -5.02
C TYR A 128 -12.98 1.69 -6.30
N LEU A 129 -12.20 0.61 -6.27
CA LEU A 129 -12.09 -0.33 -7.39
C LEU A 129 -13.44 -0.86 -7.86
N ARG A 130 -14.34 -1.20 -6.92
CA ARG A 130 -15.73 -1.60 -7.23
C ARG A 130 -16.51 -0.44 -7.84
N ARG A 131 -16.47 0.72 -7.20
CA ARG A 131 -17.25 1.91 -7.57
C ARG A 131 -16.94 2.39 -8.99
N ILE A 132 -15.68 2.31 -9.41
CA ILE A 132 -15.23 2.75 -10.74
C ILE A 132 -15.28 1.61 -11.78
N GLY A 133 -15.82 0.44 -11.42
CA GLY A 133 -15.98 -0.68 -12.34
C GLY A 133 -14.69 -1.44 -12.69
N GLN A 134 -13.53 -1.05 -12.18
CA GLN A 134 -12.27 -1.73 -12.50
C GLN A 134 -12.20 -3.15 -11.91
N LEU A 135 -12.79 -3.40 -10.73
CA LEU A 135 -12.67 -4.70 -10.04
C LEU A 135 -13.11 -5.89 -10.93
N GLN A 136 -14.15 -5.73 -11.74
CA GLN A 136 -14.69 -6.81 -12.59
C GLN A 136 -13.74 -7.22 -13.73
N HIS A 137 -12.76 -6.38 -14.05
CA HIS A 137 -11.78 -6.60 -15.11
C HIS A 137 -10.47 -7.20 -14.58
N ILE A 138 -10.23 -7.17 -13.27
CA ILE A 138 -9.04 -7.75 -12.64
C ILE A 138 -9.24 -9.27 -12.53
N ARG A 139 -8.35 -10.04 -13.16
CA ARG A 139 -8.44 -11.52 -13.23
C ARG A 139 -7.61 -12.25 -12.18
N ILE A 140 -6.92 -11.50 -11.33
CA ILE A 140 -6.15 -12.01 -10.19
C ILE A 140 -6.88 -11.71 -8.88
N PRO A 141 -6.60 -12.44 -7.79
CA PRO A 141 -7.16 -12.14 -6.48
C PRO A 141 -6.95 -10.68 -6.07
N VAL A 142 -8.04 -10.04 -5.62
CA VAL A 142 -8.02 -8.72 -4.97
C VAL A 142 -8.54 -8.91 -3.54
N VAL A 143 -7.66 -8.72 -2.56
CA VAL A 143 -7.93 -9.06 -1.15
C VAL A 143 -8.00 -7.79 -0.33
N LYS A 144 -9.06 -7.64 0.48
CA LYS A 144 -9.14 -6.60 1.51
C LYS A 144 -8.25 -7.00 2.68
N MET A 145 -7.33 -6.12 3.08
CA MET A 145 -6.52 -6.29 4.28
C MET A 145 -6.98 -5.33 5.37
N ASN A 146 -6.66 -5.66 6.62
CA ASN A 146 -6.63 -4.69 7.70
C ASN A 146 -5.66 -3.55 7.37
N SER A 147 -6.05 -2.32 7.69
CA SER A 147 -5.19 -1.17 7.41
C SER A 147 -3.95 -1.19 8.31
N THR A 148 -2.80 -0.82 7.75
CA THR A 148 -1.55 -0.68 8.52
C THR A 148 -1.45 0.66 9.26
N SER A 149 -2.39 1.59 9.06
CA SER A 149 -2.47 2.83 9.82
C SER A 149 -2.76 2.55 11.30
N SER A 150 -2.17 3.31 12.23
CA SER A 150 -2.51 3.28 13.65
C SER A 150 -3.98 3.62 13.95
N LEU A 151 -4.69 4.25 12.99
CA LEU A 151 -6.11 4.53 13.11
C LEU A 151 -7.00 3.30 12.83
N ASN A 152 -6.41 2.17 12.41
CA ASN A 152 -7.14 0.92 12.29
C ASN A 152 -7.63 0.47 13.69
N PRO A 153 -8.94 0.25 13.90
CA PRO A 153 -9.44 -0.18 15.21
C PRO A 153 -9.10 -1.63 15.54
N ASN A 154 -8.65 -2.43 14.56
CA ASN A 154 -8.27 -3.82 14.80
C ASN A 154 -6.94 -3.91 15.55
N ASN A 155 -6.79 -4.98 16.33
CA ASN A 155 -5.54 -5.26 17.03
C ASN A 155 -4.38 -5.42 16.04
N THR A 156 -3.26 -4.72 16.28
CA THR A 156 -2.09 -4.72 15.40
C THR A 156 -1.50 -6.10 15.17
N PHE A 157 -1.54 -7.02 16.15
CA PHE A 157 -1.07 -8.40 15.98
C PHE A 157 -1.96 -9.20 15.03
N ILE A 158 -3.28 -9.00 15.09
CA ILE A 158 -4.22 -9.63 14.14
C ILE A 158 -3.96 -9.11 12.73
N ALA A 159 -3.72 -7.80 12.59
CA ALA A 159 -3.35 -7.23 11.30
C ALA A 159 -2.01 -7.83 10.80
N LEU A 160 -0.98 -7.87 11.64
CA LEU A 160 0.32 -8.45 11.27
C LEU A 160 0.20 -9.91 10.82
N GLU A 161 -0.55 -10.74 11.55
CA GLU A 161 -0.80 -12.14 11.19
C GLU A 161 -1.50 -12.27 9.83
N GLU A 162 -2.53 -11.45 9.57
CA GLU A 162 -3.23 -11.43 8.29
C GLU A 162 -2.28 -11.04 7.14
N TRP A 163 -1.49 -9.98 7.34
CA TRP A 163 -0.48 -9.53 6.36
C TRP A 163 0.58 -10.59 6.12
N GLN A 164 1.11 -11.21 7.19
CA GLN A 164 2.09 -12.28 7.10
C GLN A 164 1.55 -13.46 6.28
N HIS A 165 0.34 -13.93 6.59
CA HIS A 165 -0.30 -15.02 5.87
C HIS A 165 -0.50 -14.69 4.38
N GLN A 166 -1.03 -13.52 4.03
CA GLN A 166 -1.29 -13.20 2.62
C GLN A 166 0.00 -12.93 1.83
N VAL A 167 0.97 -12.21 2.40
CA VAL A 167 2.23 -11.89 1.72
C VAL A 167 3.03 -13.17 1.47
N THR A 168 3.24 -14.02 2.49
CA THR A 168 3.98 -15.29 2.33
C THR A 168 3.30 -16.21 1.31
N ARG A 169 1.97 -16.36 1.39
CA ARG A 169 1.18 -17.15 0.42
C ARG A 169 1.34 -16.64 -1.02
N CYS A 170 1.33 -15.33 -1.24
CA CYS A 170 1.42 -14.77 -2.58
C CYS A 170 2.86 -14.80 -3.15
N LEU A 171 3.86 -14.73 -2.28
CA LEU A 171 5.28 -14.76 -2.65
C LEU A 171 5.87 -16.18 -2.67
N ASN A 172 5.13 -17.20 -2.21
CA ASN A 172 5.59 -18.57 -2.03
C ASN A 172 6.81 -18.67 -1.09
N LEU A 173 6.75 -17.94 0.03
CA LEU A 173 7.74 -18.00 1.12
C LEU A 173 7.36 -19.06 2.16
#